data_AF-A0A756LA78-F1
#
_entry.id   AF-A0A756LA78-F1
#
_cell.length_a   1.000
_cell.length_b   1.000
_cell.length_c   1.000
_cell.angle_alpha   90.00
_cell.angle_beta   90.00
_cell.angle_gamma   90.00
#
_symmetry.space_group_name_H-M   'P 1'
#
loop_
_entity.id
_entity.type
_entity.pdbx_description
1 polymer ?
#
loop_
_entity_poly.entity_id
_entity_poly.type
_entity_poly.pdbx_seq_one_letter_code
_entity_poly.pdbx_strand_id
1 'polypeptide(L)'
;MLSQLTLRFHKKLIEALKIRAGHENTSVNALAERFLDSALKTAAPEDSYLALLADRGEAIRQMYRKIMLGQTFGLAPVTRDELRLLLGLTQEGCAHGRNRLVTRPALQILLDITGELLAWQAEHDMPVDLPYLQGIFHLQGAVPAAEYTDFLATLRQRPIIDQAYAERLLRPLASQCFDLRTFPDEALAQIFTLPRLQALFPLALRGESWCEEDARQLAEATRPVIPAVRETIEAGTLRFDIQVDGQEIAPRPGGWYEVPRLHLLITGQDFVVPFGWAHFSELLGLFTLYARHPEALAHGHHGEHVMFSPPGNASKDGFFGLDGLRIFLPPDDFDTLVRELVARCSEGTLADALNGLRGLYGDL
;
A
#
# COMPACT_ATOMS: atom_id res chain seq x y z
N MET A 1 44.30 -4.80 19.51
CA MET A 1 44.74 -6.08 20.10
C MET A 1 44.35 -7.19 19.13
N LEU A 2 45.27 -8.05 18.71
CA LEU A 2 44.96 -9.20 17.85
C LEU A 2 44.66 -10.39 18.76
N SER A 3 43.45 -10.96 18.66
CA SER A 3 43.06 -12.19 19.33
C SER A 3 43.22 -13.37 18.36
N GLN A 4 43.82 -14.47 18.81
CA GLN A 4 44.03 -15.65 17.98
C GLN A 4 42.89 -16.66 18.22
N LEU A 5 42.03 -16.86 17.22
CA LEU A 5 40.97 -17.85 17.21
C LEU A 5 41.42 -19.06 16.38
N THR A 6 41.36 -20.28 16.94
CA THR A 6 41.73 -21.51 16.20
C THR A 6 40.47 -22.14 15.61
N LEU A 7 40.28 -22.01 14.30
CA LEU A 7 39.15 -22.60 13.58
C LEU A 7 39.53 -23.94 12.96
N ARG A 8 38.65 -24.95 13.09
CA ARG A 8 38.79 -26.25 12.42
C ARG A 8 37.79 -26.34 11.28
N PHE A 9 38.29 -26.59 10.07
CA PHE A 9 37.46 -26.69 8.86
C PHE A 9 37.46 -28.11 8.30
N HIS A 10 36.40 -28.44 7.55
CA HIS A 10 36.32 -29.70 6.83
C HIS A 10 37.42 -29.79 5.75
N LYS A 11 37.99 -30.98 5.54
CA LYS A 11 39.16 -31.20 4.66
C LYS A 11 38.97 -30.63 3.25
N LYS A 12 37.79 -30.85 2.66
CA LYS A 12 37.42 -30.32 1.32
C LYS A 12 37.47 -28.79 1.25
N LEU A 13 37.09 -28.09 2.32
CA LEU A 13 37.08 -26.63 2.37
C LEU A 13 38.51 -26.07 2.46
N ILE A 14 39.39 -26.73 3.23
CA ILE A 14 40.80 -26.38 3.32
C ILE A 14 41.50 -26.57 1.97
N GLU A 15 41.19 -27.65 1.25
CA GLU A 15 41.74 -27.90 -0.09
C GLU A 15 41.28 -26.83 -1.09
N ALA A 16 40.00 -26.46 -1.10
CA ALA A 16 39.48 -25.38 -1.95
C ALA A 16 40.13 -24.02 -1.63
N LEU A 17 40.29 -23.69 -0.34
CA LEU A 17 40.96 -22.46 0.09
C LEU A 17 42.44 -22.45 -0.32
N LYS A 18 43.15 -23.58 -0.23
CA LYS A 18 44.55 -23.71 -0.67
C LYS A 18 44.71 -23.52 -2.17
N ILE A 19 43.86 -24.16 -2.97
CA ILE A 19 43.89 -24.03 -4.43
C ILE A 19 43.69 -22.56 -4.82
N ARG A 20 42.66 -21.92 -4.26
CA ARG A 20 42.33 -20.53 -4.57
C ARG A 20 43.40 -19.55 -4.06
N ALA A 21 43.94 -19.76 -2.86
CA ALA A 21 45.05 -18.97 -2.33
C ALA A 21 46.30 -19.08 -3.21
N GLY A 22 46.57 -20.26 -3.76
CA GLY A 22 47.63 -20.48 -4.74
C GLY A 22 47.40 -19.74 -6.06
N HIS A 23 46.18 -19.70 -6.56
CA HIS A 23 45.82 -18.93 -7.75
C HIS A 23 45.91 -17.41 -7.53
N GLU A 24 45.52 -16.92 -6.36
CA GLU A 24 45.50 -15.50 -6.01
C GLU A 24 46.82 -15.02 -5.36
N ASN A 25 47.84 -15.89 -5.32
CA ASN A 25 49.14 -15.65 -4.72
C ASN A 25 49.10 -15.00 -3.33
N THR A 26 48.17 -15.48 -2.49
CA THR A 26 47.93 -14.97 -1.13
C THR A 26 48.04 -16.10 -0.11
N SER A 27 48.15 -15.76 1.18
CA SER A 27 48.14 -16.79 2.23
C SER A 27 46.72 -17.31 2.46
N VAL A 28 46.60 -18.59 2.82
CA VAL A 28 45.31 -19.20 3.18
C VAL A 28 44.62 -18.45 4.32
N ASN A 29 45.40 -17.96 5.28
CA ASN A 29 44.88 -17.18 6.41
C ASN A 29 44.34 -15.82 5.96
N ALA A 30 45.06 -15.08 5.11
CA ALA A 30 44.60 -13.80 4.59
C ALA A 30 43.36 -13.95 3.69
N LEU A 31 43.30 -15.03 2.90
CA LEU A 31 42.14 -15.35 2.08
C LEU A 31 40.92 -15.70 2.95
N ALA A 32 41.11 -16.52 3.99
CA ALA A 32 40.06 -16.90 4.92
C ALA A 32 39.57 -15.69 5.74
N GLU A 33 40.47 -14.85 6.22
CA GLU A 33 40.14 -13.61 6.92
C GLU A 33 39.37 -12.66 6.02
N ARG A 34 39.78 -12.48 4.76
CA ARG A 34 39.04 -11.65 3.80
C ARG A 34 37.64 -12.20 3.50
N PHE A 35 37.49 -13.53 3.39
CA PHE A 35 36.17 -14.13 3.21
C PHE A 35 35.30 -14.02 4.45
N LEU A 36 35.86 -14.22 5.65
CA LEU A 36 35.14 -14.03 6.91
C LEU A 36 34.76 -12.57 7.11
N ASP A 37 35.66 -11.63 6.86
CA ASP A 37 35.41 -10.19 6.96
C ASP A 37 34.35 -9.76 5.94
N SER A 38 34.41 -10.24 4.69
CA SER A 38 33.37 -9.98 3.68
C SER A 38 32.02 -10.60 4.05
N ALA A 39 32.01 -11.83 4.57
CA ALA A 39 30.78 -12.52 4.95
C ALA A 39 30.15 -11.91 6.20
N LEU A 40 30.95 -11.47 7.18
CA LEU A 40 30.48 -10.85 8.42
C LEU A 40 30.11 -9.37 8.26
N LYS A 41 30.68 -8.67 7.27
CA LYS A 41 30.22 -7.33 6.85
C LYS A 41 28.91 -7.35 6.09
N THR A 42 28.54 -8.51 5.54
CA THR A 42 27.22 -8.71 4.93
C THR A 42 26.27 -9.07 6.07
N ALA A 43 25.33 -8.18 6.40
CA ALA A 43 24.35 -8.41 7.46
C ALA A 43 23.63 -9.76 7.24
N ALA A 44 23.34 -10.52 8.30
CA ALA A 44 22.56 -11.74 8.14
C ALA A 44 21.18 -11.37 7.54
N PRO A 45 20.51 -12.26 6.78
CA PRO A 45 19.21 -11.94 6.17
C PRO A 45 18.16 -11.46 7.20
N GLU A 46 18.21 -11.96 8.43
CA GLU A 46 17.35 -11.47 9.51
C GLU A 46 17.75 -10.08 10.01
N ASP A 47 19.05 -9.74 10.00
CA ASP A 47 19.55 -8.41 10.38
C ASP A 47 19.11 -7.33 9.37
N SER A 48 18.99 -7.68 8.09
CA SER A 48 18.50 -6.79 7.02
C SER A 48 17.03 -6.40 7.25
N TYR A 49 16.14 -7.37 7.45
CA TYR A 49 14.74 -7.09 7.77
C TYR A 49 14.58 -6.35 9.11
N LEU A 50 15.36 -6.71 10.13
CA LEU A 50 15.34 -5.99 11.42
C LEU A 50 15.83 -4.55 11.29
N ALA A 51 16.80 -4.27 10.42
CA ALA A 51 17.23 -2.90 10.13
C ALA A 51 16.12 -2.08 9.47
N LEU A 52 15.36 -2.66 8.53
CA LEU A 52 14.20 -2.01 7.93
C LEU A 52 13.10 -1.73 8.97
N LEU A 53 12.88 -2.64 9.93
CA LEU A 53 11.93 -2.42 11.03
C LEU A 53 12.39 -1.35 12.03
N ALA A 54 13.70 -1.20 12.22
CA ALA A 54 14.27 -0.21 13.14
C ALA A 54 14.12 1.23 12.62
N ASP A 55 14.13 1.43 11.30
CA ASP A 55 13.88 2.72 10.64
C ASP A 55 12.89 2.55 9.48
N ARG A 56 11.62 2.31 9.84
CA ARG A 56 10.51 2.15 8.88
C ARG A 56 10.34 3.39 8.00
N GLY A 57 10.58 4.59 8.53
CA GLY A 57 10.48 5.85 7.80
C GLY A 57 11.47 5.93 6.64
N GLU A 58 12.75 5.59 6.87
CA GLU A 58 13.74 5.53 5.79
C GLU A 58 13.44 4.41 4.80
N ALA A 59 13.00 3.24 5.28
CA ALA A 59 12.58 2.14 4.41
C ALA A 59 11.44 2.57 3.47
N ILE A 60 10.42 3.26 3.98
CA ILE A 60 9.31 3.83 3.20
C ILE A 60 9.84 4.84 2.17
N ARG A 61 10.75 5.75 2.54
CA ARG A 61 11.36 6.72 1.60
C ARG A 61 12.09 6.03 0.46
N GLN A 62 12.85 4.96 0.74
CA GLN A 62 13.55 4.19 -0.29
C GLN A 62 12.59 3.43 -1.19
N MET A 63 11.58 2.77 -0.61
CA MET A 63 10.53 2.09 -1.37
C MET A 63 9.73 3.07 -2.23
N TYR A 64 9.42 4.28 -1.75
CA TYR A 64 8.74 5.31 -2.55
C TYR A 64 9.55 5.66 -3.81
N ARG A 65 10.87 5.87 -3.68
CA ARG A 65 11.73 6.15 -4.85
C ARG A 65 11.73 5.01 -5.87
N LYS A 66 11.79 3.76 -5.38
CA LYS A 66 11.81 2.56 -6.23
C LYS A 66 10.46 2.29 -6.90
N ILE A 67 9.37 2.35 -6.14
CA ILE A 67 8.03 1.92 -6.55
C ILE A 67 7.26 3.07 -7.21
N MET A 68 7.15 4.22 -6.54
CA MET A 68 6.31 5.33 -7.02
C MET A 68 7.01 6.17 -8.08
N LEU A 69 8.31 6.45 -7.90
CA LEU A 69 9.07 7.29 -8.85
C LEU A 69 9.79 6.50 -9.95
N GLY A 70 9.87 5.17 -9.84
CA GLY A 70 10.64 4.35 -10.77
C GLY A 70 12.13 4.70 -10.83
N GLN A 71 12.64 5.41 -9.82
CA GLN A 71 14.03 5.85 -9.75
C GLN A 71 14.90 4.66 -9.35
N THR A 72 15.34 3.89 -10.34
CA THR A 72 16.19 2.70 -10.17
C THR A 72 17.66 2.94 -10.53
N PHE A 73 18.01 4.14 -11.03
CA PHE A 73 19.40 4.48 -11.36
C PHE A 73 20.28 4.42 -10.10
N GLY A 74 21.09 3.35 -9.99
CA GLY A 74 21.95 3.08 -8.85
C GLY A 74 21.27 2.46 -7.63
N LEU A 75 19.96 2.19 -7.69
CA LEU A 75 19.20 1.53 -6.63
C LEU A 75 18.87 0.09 -7.03
N ALA A 76 19.09 -0.86 -6.13
CA ALA A 76 18.68 -2.25 -6.32
C ALA A 76 17.14 -2.34 -6.47
N PRO A 77 16.62 -3.33 -7.21
CA PRO A 77 15.19 -3.61 -7.26
C PRO A 77 14.64 -3.85 -5.84
N VAL A 78 13.31 -3.85 -5.71
CA VAL A 78 12.65 -4.13 -4.43
C VAL A 78 13.10 -5.50 -3.93
N THR A 79 13.70 -5.52 -2.75
CA THR A 79 14.26 -6.72 -2.13
C THR A 79 13.17 -7.56 -1.45
N ARG A 80 13.48 -8.83 -1.14
CA ARG A 80 12.55 -9.71 -0.41
C ARG A 80 12.16 -9.15 0.96
N ASP A 81 13.10 -8.51 1.65
CA ASP A 81 12.84 -7.91 2.97
C ASP A 81 11.97 -6.65 2.86
N GLU A 82 12.16 -5.85 1.80
CA GLU A 82 11.27 -4.72 1.50
C GLU A 82 9.86 -5.20 1.12
N LEU A 83 9.72 -6.28 0.33
CA LEU A 83 8.42 -6.89 0.06
C LEU A 83 7.77 -7.38 1.36
N ARG A 84 8.53 -8.05 2.23
CA ARG A 84 8.02 -8.51 3.52
C ARG A 84 7.56 -7.34 4.41
N LEU A 85 8.32 -6.26 4.45
CA LEU A 85 7.93 -5.04 5.17
C LEU A 85 6.65 -4.45 4.57
N LEU A 86 6.59 -4.31 3.25
CA LEU A 86 5.43 -3.78 2.54
C LEU A 86 4.16 -4.57 2.85
N LEU A 87 4.23 -5.91 2.81
CA LEU A 87 3.10 -6.80 3.11
C LEU A 87 2.64 -6.73 4.58
N GLY A 88 3.59 -6.56 5.51
CA GLY A 88 3.27 -6.29 6.91
C GLY A 88 2.53 -4.96 7.06
N LEU A 89 3.08 -3.90 6.45
CA LEU A 89 2.48 -2.57 6.49
C LEU A 89 1.09 -2.52 5.81
N THR A 90 0.86 -3.25 4.71
CA THR A 90 -0.48 -3.25 4.10
C THR A 90 -1.53 -3.94 4.99
N GLN A 91 -1.15 -5.00 5.70
CA GLN A 91 -2.03 -5.64 6.68
C GLN A 91 -2.28 -4.73 7.89
N GLU A 92 -1.23 -4.09 8.43
CA GLU A 92 -1.35 -3.09 9.49
C GLU A 92 -2.28 -1.93 9.05
N GLY A 93 -2.16 -1.50 7.79
CA GLY A 93 -2.97 -0.41 7.22
C GLY A 93 -4.47 -0.74 7.13
N CYS A 94 -4.83 -2.01 6.91
CA CYS A 94 -6.22 -2.44 7.01
C CYS A 94 -6.76 -2.40 8.44
N ALA A 95 -5.91 -2.49 9.46
CA ALA A 95 -6.32 -2.43 10.86
C ALA A 95 -6.44 -0.99 11.40
N HIS A 96 -5.75 -0.03 10.77
CA HIS A 96 -5.72 1.36 11.21
C HIS A 96 -6.97 2.16 10.82
N GLY A 97 -7.44 3.01 11.74
CA GLY A 97 -8.63 3.86 11.59
C GLY A 97 -9.88 3.27 12.25
N ARG A 98 -10.99 4.00 12.22
CA ARG A 98 -12.26 3.57 12.82
C ARG A 98 -13.32 3.38 11.74
N ASN A 99 -13.79 2.14 11.58
CA ASN A 99 -14.91 1.79 10.71
C ASN A 99 -14.76 2.23 9.24
N ARG A 100 -13.56 2.53 8.74
CA ARG A 100 -13.42 2.85 7.31
C ARG A 100 -13.63 1.58 6.49
N LEU A 101 -14.10 1.76 5.26
CA LEU A 101 -14.26 0.65 4.32
C LEU A 101 -12.99 0.50 3.51
N VAL A 102 -12.55 -0.75 3.28
CA VAL A 102 -11.35 -1.04 2.50
C VAL A 102 -11.67 -0.98 1.01
N THR A 103 -10.93 -0.18 0.25
CA THR A 103 -11.03 -0.14 -1.21
C THR A 103 -10.68 -1.51 -1.79
N ARG A 104 -11.61 -2.03 -2.59
CA ARG A 104 -11.49 -3.35 -3.23
C ARG A 104 -10.22 -3.56 -4.07
N PRO A 105 -9.69 -2.58 -4.83
CA PRO A 105 -8.57 -2.85 -5.72
C PRO A 105 -7.29 -3.32 -5.01
N ALA A 106 -6.86 -2.63 -3.93
CA ALA A 106 -5.64 -3.00 -3.21
C ALA A 106 -5.78 -4.35 -2.50
N LEU A 107 -6.92 -4.57 -1.82
CA LEU A 107 -7.22 -5.84 -1.17
C LEU A 107 -7.27 -6.99 -2.18
N GLN A 108 -7.90 -6.79 -3.34
CA GLN A 108 -7.97 -7.81 -4.39
C GLN A 108 -6.58 -8.18 -4.90
N ILE A 109 -5.69 -7.20 -5.10
CA ILE A 109 -4.30 -7.46 -5.52
C ILE A 109 -3.57 -8.33 -4.50
N LEU A 110 -3.69 -8.04 -3.19
CA LEU A 110 -3.05 -8.85 -2.14
C LEU A 110 -3.59 -10.28 -2.09
N LEU A 111 -4.91 -10.43 -2.29
CA LEU A 111 -5.55 -11.73 -2.34
C LEU A 111 -5.17 -12.53 -3.58
N ASP A 112 -5.02 -11.88 -4.73
CA ASP A 112 -4.52 -12.49 -5.96
C ASP A 112 -3.06 -12.93 -5.78
N ILE A 113 -2.20 -12.09 -5.19
CA ILE A 113 -0.82 -12.44 -4.82
C ILE A 113 -0.79 -13.67 -3.92
N THR A 114 -1.67 -13.74 -2.92
CA THR A 114 -1.77 -14.91 -2.02
C THR A 114 -2.11 -16.19 -2.80
N GLY A 115 -3.03 -16.10 -3.76
CA GLY A 115 -3.40 -17.24 -4.61
C GLY A 115 -2.27 -17.67 -5.54
N GLU A 116 -1.55 -16.73 -6.13
CA GLU A 116 -0.40 -17.00 -6.99
C GLU A 116 0.77 -17.63 -6.24
N LEU A 117 1.05 -17.17 -5.01
CA LEU A 117 2.07 -17.80 -4.14
C LEU A 117 1.68 -19.24 -3.76
N LEU A 118 0.41 -19.46 -3.41
CA LEU A 118 -0.10 -20.79 -3.09
C LEU A 118 -0.07 -21.74 -4.30
N ALA A 119 -0.49 -21.26 -5.48
CA ALA A 119 -0.43 -22.02 -6.72
C ALA A 119 1.02 -22.40 -7.06
N TRP A 120 1.94 -21.45 -6.96
CA TRP A 120 3.35 -21.69 -7.23
C TRP A 120 3.96 -22.73 -6.28
N GLN A 121 3.66 -22.66 -4.97
CA GLN A 121 4.11 -23.68 -4.01
C GLN A 121 3.54 -25.07 -4.33
N ALA A 122 2.26 -25.15 -4.71
CA ALA A 122 1.63 -26.41 -5.08
C ALA A 122 2.23 -27.02 -6.35
N GLU A 123 2.55 -26.20 -7.36
CA GLU A 123 3.18 -26.64 -8.62
C GLU A 123 4.61 -27.15 -8.43
N HIS A 124 5.32 -26.67 -7.41
CA HIS A 124 6.73 -26.99 -7.14
C HIS A 124 6.92 -27.93 -5.93
N ASP A 125 5.86 -28.59 -5.46
CA ASP A 125 5.86 -29.51 -4.31
C ASP A 125 6.49 -28.91 -3.03
N MET A 126 6.26 -27.62 -2.80
CA MET A 126 6.78 -26.92 -1.63
C MET A 126 5.85 -27.05 -0.41
N PRO A 127 6.41 -27.03 0.81
CA PRO A 127 5.59 -27.06 2.03
C PRO A 127 4.62 -25.88 2.09
N VAL A 128 3.34 -26.19 2.31
CA VAL A 128 2.27 -25.23 2.51
C VAL A 128 1.82 -25.32 3.97
N ASP A 129 1.67 -24.18 4.66
CA ASP A 129 1.07 -24.12 5.99
C ASP A 129 -0.46 -24.27 5.88
N LEU A 130 -0.89 -25.48 5.54
CA LEU A 130 -2.28 -25.81 5.29
C LEU A 130 -3.17 -25.56 6.52
N PRO A 131 -2.79 -25.92 7.76
CA PRO A 131 -3.61 -25.63 8.93
C PRO A 131 -3.93 -24.14 9.09
N TYR A 132 -2.95 -23.27 8.82
CA TYR A 132 -3.16 -21.83 8.94
C TYR A 132 -4.09 -21.30 7.84
N LEU A 133 -3.89 -21.71 6.58
CA LEU A 133 -4.74 -21.33 5.46
C LEU A 133 -6.18 -21.84 5.62
N GLN A 134 -6.37 -23.07 6.12
CA GLN A 134 -7.69 -23.62 6.45
C GLN A 134 -8.39 -22.78 7.52
N GLY A 135 -7.66 -22.32 8.54
CA GLY A 135 -8.21 -21.48 9.59
C GLY A 135 -8.68 -20.09 9.11
N ILE A 136 -7.97 -19.50 8.14
CA ILE A 136 -8.27 -18.15 7.63
C ILE A 136 -9.31 -18.17 6.50
N PHE A 137 -9.13 -19.05 5.51
CA PHE A 137 -9.95 -19.09 4.29
C PHE A 137 -11.02 -20.19 4.31
N HIS A 138 -11.11 -20.97 5.39
CA HIS A 138 -12.06 -22.08 5.54
C HIS A 138 -11.94 -23.16 4.45
N LEU A 139 -10.71 -23.44 4.01
CA LEU A 139 -10.39 -24.48 3.03
C LEU A 139 -10.64 -25.89 3.63
N GLN A 140 -10.98 -26.86 2.79
CA GLN A 140 -11.14 -28.27 3.17
C GLN A 140 -9.79 -29.01 3.15
N GLY A 141 -8.85 -28.57 2.30
CA GLY A 141 -7.47 -29.06 2.23
C GLY A 141 -7.23 -30.21 1.27
N ALA A 142 -8.21 -30.58 0.43
CA ALA A 142 -8.02 -31.62 -0.58
C ALA A 142 -7.26 -31.08 -1.80
N VAL A 143 -7.62 -29.88 -2.27
CA VAL A 143 -6.92 -29.17 -3.35
C VAL A 143 -6.82 -27.68 -3.00
N PRO A 144 -5.88 -27.28 -2.11
CA PRO A 144 -5.89 -25.95 -1.48
C PRO A 144 -5.90 -24.77 -2.47
N ALA A 145 -5.15 -24.87 -3.58
CA ALA A 145 -5.12 -23.81 -4.60
C ALA A 145 -6.46 -23.64 -5.35
N ALA A 146 -7.15 -24.75 -5.65
CA ALA A 146 -8.47 -24.71 -6.29
C ALA A 146 -9.55 -24.21 -5.32
N GLU A 147 -9.53 -24.72 -4.08
CA GLU A 147 -10.46 -24.28 -3.03
C GLU A 147 -10.30 -22.79 -2.71
N TYR A 148 -9.06 -22.28 -2.72
CA TYR A 148 -8.80 -20.85 -2.55
C TYR A 148 -9.35 -20.02 -3.71
N THR A 149 -9.27 -20.53 -4.94
CA THR A 149 -9.85 -19.88 -6.13
C THR A 149 -11.38 -19.75 -5.98
N ASP A 150 -12.05 -20.79 -5.50
CA ASP A 150 -13.49 -20.78 -5.23
C ASP A 150 -13.87 -19.81 -4.09
N PHE A 151 -13.06 -19.78 -3.03
CA PHE A 151 -13.18 -18.81 -1.96
C PHE A 151 -13.10 -17.37 -2.49
N LEU A 152 -12.09 -17.05 -3.31
CA LEU A 152 -11.93 -15.72 -3.91
C LEU A 152 -13.09 -15.35 -4.83
N ALA A 153 -13.60 -16.30 -5.63
CA ALA A 153 -14.76 -16.06 -6.47
C ALA A 153 -16.00 -15.68 -5.64
N THR A 154 -16.20 -16.32 -4.49
CA THR A 154 -17.27 -15.99 -3.55
C THR A 154 -17.06 -14.63 -2.89
N LEU A 155 -15.82 -14.34 -2.46
CA LEU A 155 -15.49 -13.06 -1.82
C LEU A 155 -15.68 -11.87 -2.76
N ARG A 156 -15.36 -12.03 -4.05
CA ARG A 156 -15.56 -11.01 -5.10
C ARG A 156 -17.03 -10.59 -5.27
N GLN A 157 -17.98 -11.40 -4.82
CA GLN A 157 -19.41 -11.04 -4.83
C GLN A 157 -19.83 -10.13 -3.68
N ARG A 158 -19.01 -9.96 -2.63
CA ARG A 158 -19.37 -9.18 -1.42
C ARG A 158 -18.99 -7.70 -1.53
N PRO A 159 -19.93 -6.77 -1.71
CA PRO A 159 -19.61 -5.38 -2.03
C PRO A 159 -18.80 -4.67 -0.92
N ILE A 160 -19.01 -5.07 0.35
CA ILE A 160 -18.33 -4.51 1.52
C ILE A 160 -17.46 -5.57 2.19
N ILE A 161 -16.23 -5.16 2.52
CA ILE A 161 -15.32 -5.87 3.40
C ILE A 161 -14.89 -4.88 4.47
N ASP A 162 -15.22 -5.17 5.72
CA ASP A 162 -14.78 -4.35 6.86
C ASP A 162 -13.28 -4.54 7.14
N GLN A 163 -12.71 -3.58 7.86
CA GLN A 163 -11.28 -3.54 8.21
C GLN A 163 -10.80 -4.79 8.94
N ALA A 164 -11.55 -5.27 9.93
CA ALA A 164 -11.17 -6.44 10.73
C ALA A 164 -11.16 -7.71 9.87
N TYR A 165 -12.11 -7.82 8.95
CA TYR A 165 -12.14 -8.95 8.03
C TYR A 165 -11.02 -8.86 6.99
N ALA A 166 -10.78 -7.68 6.40
CA ALA A 166 -9.69 -7.47 5.46
C ALA A 166 -8.33 -7.79 6.11
N GLU A 167 -8.05 -7.26 7.29
CA GLU A 167 -6.86 -7.55 8.09
C GLU A 167 -6.68 -9.06 8.28
N ARG A 168 -7.73 -9.77 8.73
CA ARG A 168 -7.69 -11.22 8.95
C ARG A 168 -7.33 -11.99 7.67
N LEU A 169 -7.90 -11.60 6.53
CA LEU A 169 -7.63 -12.23 5.24
C LEU A 169 -6.18 -12.03 4.76
N LEU A 170 -5.53 -10.96 5.19
CA LEU A 170 -4.15 -10.63 4.82
C LEU A 170 -3.09 -11.25 5.73
N ARG A 171 -3.48 -11.79 6.90
CA ARG A 171 -2.53 -12.39 7.84
C ARG A 171 -1.63 -13.49 7.26
N PRO A 172 -2.11 -14.40 6.38
CA PRO A 172 -1.22 -15.35 5.72
C PRO A 172 -0.08 -14.65 4.99
N LEU A 173 -0.40 -13.64 4.17
CA LEU A 173 0.56 -12.91 3.37
C LEU A 173 1.54 -12.05 4.20
N ALA A 174 1.07 -11.45 5.30
CA ALA A 174 1.90 -10.65 6.20
C ALA A 174 2.78 -11.49 7.16
N SER A 175 2.44 -12.77 7.32
CA SER A 175 3.16 -13.71 8.18
C SER A 175 4.24 -14.50 7.42
N GLN A 176 4.93 -15.41 8.12
CA GLN A 176 5.85 -16.36 7.50
C GLN A 176 5.16 -17.56 6.83
N CYS A 177 3.82 -17.52 6.65
CA CYS A 177 3.08 -18.56 5.91
C CYS A 177 3.64 -18.76 4.49
N PHE A 178 4.09 -17.68 3.85
CA PHE A 178 4.83 -17.72 2.59
C PHE A 178 6.25 -17.17 2.82
N ASP A 179 7.24 -18.04 2.99
CA ASP A 179 8.63 -17.59 3.12
C ASP A 179 9.17 -17.16 1.75
N LEU A 180 9.12 -15.86 1.45
CA LEU A 180 9.58 -15.27 0.19
C LEU A 180 11.05 -15.60 -0.15
N ARG A 181 11.88 -16.00 0.83
CA ARG A 181 13.28 -16.41 0.60
C ARG A 181 13.38 -17.74 -0.14
N THR A 182 12.33 -18.55 -0.10
CA THR A 182 12.27 -19.85 -0.77
C THR A 182 11.84 -19.77 -2.24
N PHE A 183 11.32 -18.61 -2.67
CA PHE A 183 10.90 -18.37 -4.04
C PHE A 183 12.06 -17.80 -4.88
N PRO A 184 12.21 -18.22 -6.14
CA PRO A 184 13.20 -17.64 -7.06
C PRO A 184 12.83 -16.19 -7.41
N ASP A 185 13.84 -15.39 -7.75
CA ASP A 185 13.66 -13.95 -8.06
C ASP A 185 12.69 -13.75 -9.23
N GLU A 186 12.72 -14.63 -10.23
CA GLU A 186 11.86 -14.56 -11.41
C GLU A 186 10.38 -14.76 -11.05
N ALA A 187 10.08 -15.69 -10.15
CA ALA A 187 8.70 -15.92 -9.69
C ALA A 187 8.18 -14.72 -8.90
N LEU A 188 9.00 -14.19 -7.98
CA LEU A 188 8.63 -12.99 -7.23
C LEU A 188 8.45 -11.78 -8.14
N ALA A 189 9.29 -11.59 -9.16
CA ALA A 189 9.13 -10.49 -10.12
C ALA A 189 7.84 -10.60 -10.96
N GLN A 190 7.39 -11.82 -11.26
CA GLN A 190 6.12 -12.07 -11.96
C GLN A 190 4.90 -11.80 -11.07
N ILE A 191 4.95 -12.19 -9.80
CA ILE A 191 3.85 -12.01 -8.84
C ILE A 191 3.77 -10.55 -8.36
N PHE A 192 4.91 -9.96 -7.99
CA PHE A 192 5.04 -8.60 -7.45
C PHE A 192 5.45 -7.60 -8.54
N THR A 193 4.59 -7.45 -9.55
CA THR A 193 4.84 -6.50 -10.64
C THR A 193 4.83 -5.05 -10.13
N LEU A 194 5.58 -4.16 -10.79
CA LEU A 194 5.63 -2.75 -10.42
C LEU A 194 4.23 -2.09 -10.34
N PRO A 195 3.29 -2.29 -11.30
CA PRO A 195 1.94 -1.75 -11.19
C PRO A 195 1.19 -2.23 -9.94
N ARG A 196 1.36 -3.50 -9.55
CA ARG A 196 0.78 -4.02 -8.30
C ARG A 196 1.40 -3.33 -7.10
N LEU A 197 2.72 -3.23 -7.04
CA LEU A 197 3.42 -2.55 -5.94
C LEU A 197 2.99 -1.09 -5.80
N GLN A 198 2.83 -0.37 -6.91
CA GLN A 198 2.32 1.01 -6.92
C GLN A 198 0.91 1.12 -6.36
N ALA A 199 0.03 0.17 -6.70
CA ALA A 199 -1.33 0.13 -6.18
C ALA A 199 -1.40 -0.23 -4.67
N LEU A 200 -0.42 -1.00 -4.17
CA LEU A 200 -0.35 -1.40 -2.76
C LEU A 200 0.32 -0.37 -1.85
N PHE A 201 1.23 0.45 -2.39
CA PHE A 201 2.03 1.38 -1.62
C PHE A 201 1.21 2.37 -0.75
N PRO A 202 0.10 2.99 -1.25
CA PRO A 202 -0.75 3.84 -0.43
C PRO A 202 -1.32 3.16 0.82
N LEU A 203 -1.67 1.88 0.70
CA LEU A 203 -2.18 1.09 1.82
C LEU A 203 -1.07 0.81 2.85
N ALA A 204 0.16 0.57 2.38
CA ALA A 204 1.31 0.38 3.26
C ALA A 204 1.66 1.65 4.06
N LEU A 205 1.54 2.84 3.46
CA LEU A 205 1.71 4.10 4.20
C LEU A 205 0.74 4.22 5.37
N ARG A 206 -0.49 3.73 5.20
CA ARG A 206 -1.47 3.73 6.28
C ARG A 206 -1.14 2.73 7.40
N GLY A 207 -0.34 1.70 7.11
CA GLY A 207 0.20 0.79 8.12
C GLY A 207 1.20 1.46 9.06
N GLU A 208 1.79 2.57 8.64
CA GLU A 208 2.62 3.40 9.50
C GLU A 208 1.73 4.45 10.20
N SER A 209 2.18 5.00 11.34
CA SER A 209 1.55 6.17 11.97
C SER A 209 1.81 7.46 11.18
N TRP A 210 1.58 7.41 9.88
CA TRP A 210 1.95 8.40 8.88
C TRP A 210 1.09 9.65 9.01
N CYS A 211 1.72 10.80 9.24
CA CYS A 211 1.01 12.07 9.38
C CYS A 211 1.31 13.04 8.22
N GLU A 212 0.61 14.19 8.19
CA GLU A 212 0.84 15.22 7.17
C GLU A 212 2.30 15.70 7.14
N GLU A 213 2.97 15.73 8.29
CA GLU A 213 4.37 16.13 8.39
C GLU A 213 5.32 15.11 7.75
N ASP A 214 5.05 13.80 7.90
CA ASP A 214 5.83 12.76 7.23
C ASP A 214 5.65 12.81 5.71
N ALA A 215 4.41 13.02 5.25
CA ALA A 215 4.10 13.22 3.84
C ALA A 215 4.83 14.44 3.26
N ARG A 216 4.88 15.55 4.02
CA ARG A 216 5.63 16.77 3.64
C ARG A 216 7.13 16.49 3.54
N GLN A 217 7.72 15.84 4.53
CA GLN A 217 9.14 15.49 4.53
C GLN A 217 9.49 14.54 3.37
N LEU A 218 8.64 13.56 3.09
CA LEU A 218 8.79 12.67 1.94
C LEU A 218 8.78 13.47 0.64
N ALA A 219 7.77 14.33 0.44
CA ALA A 219 7.65 15.14 -0.76
C ALA A 219 8.83 16.11 -0.95
N GLU A 220 9.34 16.74 0.12
CA GLU A 220 10.52 17.60 0.05
C GLU A 220 11.79 16.83 -0.34
N ALA A 221 11.93 15.60 0.15
CA ALA A 221 13.08 14.74 -0.09
C ALA A 221 13.06 14.02 -1.43
N THR A 222 11.88 13.78 -2.02
CA THR A 222 11.73 13.01 -3.27
C THR A 222 11.22 13.83 -4.45
N ARG A 223 10.62 14.99 -4.17
CA ARG A 223 10.08 15.95 -5.13
C ARG A 223 9.24 15.30 -6.25
N PRO A 224 8.19 14.53 -5.91
CA PRO A 224 7.34 13.90 -6.91
C PRO A 224 6.68 14.93 -7.83
N VAL A 225 6.44 14.49 -9.07
CA VAL A 225 5.71 15.23 -10.09
C VAL A 225 4.22 14.93 -9.90
N ILE A 226 3.54 15.76 -9.12
CA ILE A 226 2.07 15.71 -8.95
C ILE A 226 1.51 16.99 -9.54
N PRO A 227 0.59 16.93 -10.53
CA PRO A 227 0.10 18.13 -11.20
C PRO A 227 -0.76 18.99 -10.25
N ALA A 228 -0.60 20.30 -10.35
CA ALA A 228 -1.53 21.25 -9.74
C ALA A 228 -2.85 21.25 -10.51
N VAL A 229 -3.98 21.12 -9.80
CA VAL A 229 -5.31 20.97 -10.41
C VAL A 229 -6.34 21.74 -9.60
N ARG A 230 -7.32 22.33 -10.28
CA ARG A 230 -8.52 22.91 -9.67
C ARG A 230 -9.74 22.40 -10.38
N GLU A 231 -10.66 21.83 -9.62
CA GLU A 231 -11.96 21.37 -10.10
C GLU A 231 -13.06 21.93 -9.21
N THR A 232 -14.17 22.31 -9.82
CA THR A 232 -15.36 22.80 -9.12
C THR A 232 -16.54 21.90 -9.48
N ILE A 233 -17.24 21.42 -8.46
CA ILE A 233 -18.44 20.59 -8.59
C ILE A 233 -19.58 21.29 -7.86
N GLU A 234 -20.72 21.40 -8.51
CA GLU A 234 -21.91 22.07 -7.97
C GLU A 234 -23.09 21.09 -7.94
N ALA A 235 -23.84 21.11 -6.83
CA ALA A 235 -25.02 20.30 -6.62
C ALA A 235 -26.03 21.10 -5.79
N GLY A 236 -27.08 21.60 -6.45
CA GLY A 236 -28.06 22.50 -5.84
C GLY A 236 -27.40 23.76 -5.30
N THR A 237 -27.42 23.92 -3.97
CA THR A 237 -26.84 25.07 -3.27
C THR A 237 -25.42 24.83 -2.76
N LEU A 238 -24.89 23.64 -3.01
CA LEU A 238 -23.60 23.19 -2.52
C LEU A 238 -22.56 23.26 -3.62
N ARG A 239 -21.38 23.75 -3.28
CA ARG A 239 -20.21 23.82 -4.16
C ARG A 239 -19.00 23.19 -3.49
N PHE A 240 -18.34 22.31 -4.22
CA PHE A 240 -17.08 21.66 -3.87
C PHE A 240 -15.99 22.25 -4.74
N ASP A 241 -15.05 22.98 -4.15
CA ASP A 241 -13.83 23.39 -4.81
C ASP A 241 -12.69 22.47 -4.35
N ILE A 242 -12.18 21.66 -5.28
CA ILE A 242 -11.08 20.73 -5.07
C ILE A 242 -9.84 21.38 -5.67
N GLN A 243 -8.88 21.73 -4.83
CA GLN A 243 -7.59 22.25 -5.25
C GLN A 243 -6.49 21.27 -4.83
N VAL A 244 -5.67 20.88 -5.79
CA VAL A 244 -4.39 20.21 -5.52
C VAL A 244 -3.28 21.20 -5.83
N ASP A 245 -2.50 21.53 -4.81
CA ASP A 245 -1.23 22.22 -4.98
C ASP A 245 -0.20 21.22 -5.49
N GLY A 246 0.75 21.65 -6.32
CA GLY A 246 1.69 20.76 -6.98
C GLY A 246 2.44 21.44 -8.11
N GLN A 247 2.92 20.67 -9.08
CA GLN A 247 3.63 21.19 -10.23
C GLN A 247 2.68 21.76 -11.27
N GLU A 248 2.90 23.02 -11.65
CA GLU A 248 2.22 23.62 -12.80
C GLU A 248 2.58 22.87 -14.09
N ILE A 249 1.61 22.69 -14.99
CA ILE A 249 1.78 22.01 -16.28
C ILE A 249 2.79 22.74 -17.19
N ALA A 250 3.04 24.02 -16.95
CA ALA A 250 4.04 24.84 -17.63
C ALA A 250 4.88 25.61 -16.59
N PRO A 251 5.85 24.95 -15.92
CA PRO A 251 6.56 25.55 -14.81
C PRO A 251 7.39 26.74 -15.29
N ARG A 252 7.27 27.87 -14.60
CA ARG A 252 8.15 29.01 -14.84
C ARG A 252 9.60 28.62 -14.50
N PRO A 253 10.60 28.98 -15.33
CA PRO A 253 12.00 28.74 -14.99
C PRO A 253 12.32 29.38 -13.63
N GLY A 254 12.78 28.58 -12.66
CA GLY A 254 13.08 29.03 -11.29
C GLY A 254 11.90 29.00 -10.31
N GLY A 255 10.78 28.38 -10.65
CA GLY A 255 9.68 28.12 -9.71
C GLY A 255 10.13 27.27 -8.51
N TRP A 256 9.67 27.64 -7.32
CA TRP A 256 9.89 26.86 -6.10
C TRP A 256 9.09 25.55 -6.18
N TYR A 257 9.63 24.47 -5.61
CA TYR A 257 8.88 23.23 -5.47
C TYR A 257 7.79 23.43 -4.42
N GLU A 258 6.54 23.37 -4.86
CA GLU A 258 5.38 23.39 -3.97
C GLU A 258 5.06 21.96 -3.52
N VAL A 259 4.96 21.76 -2.21
CA VAL A 259 4.66 20.44 -1.64
C VAL A 259 3.24 20.06 -2.03
N PRO A 260 3.03 18.92 -2.70
CA PRO A 260 1.70 18.55 -3.14
C PRO A 260 0.74 18.34 -1.98
N ARG A 261 -0.41 19.01 -2.02
CA ARG A 261 -1.45 18.94 -0.98
C ARG A 261 -2.82 19.13 -1.59
N LEU A 262 -3.82 18.44 -1.03
CA LEU A 262 -5.21 18.64 -1.39
C LEU A 262 -5.90 19.57 -0.38
N HIS A 263 -6.62 20.53 -0.93
CA HIS A 263 -7.53 21.44 -0.25
C HIS A 263 -8.93 21.25 -0.82
N LEU A 264 -9.85 20.80 0.02
CA LEU A 264 -11.27 20.76 -0.30
C LEU A 264 -11.96 21.94 0.40
N LEU A 265 -12.62 22.81 -0.34
CA LEU A 265 -13.52 23.83 0.21
C LEU A 265 -14.96 23.44 -0.12
N ILE A 266 -15.77 23.26 0.93
CA ILE A 266 -17.20 23.02 0.79
C ILE A 266 -17.93 24.31 1.15
N THR A 267 -18.63 24.86 0.17
CA THR A 267 -19.41 26.10 0.27
C THR A 267 -20.89 25.77 0.17
N GLY A 268 -21.66 26.17 1.19
CA GLY A 268 -23.12 26.22 1.14
C GLY A 268 -23.60 27.66 1.17
N GLN A 269 -24.91 27.86 1.35
CA GLN A 269 -25.50 29.22 1.39
C GLN A 269 -24.93 30.10 2.51
N ASP A 270 -24.75 29.51 3.70
CA ASP A 270 -24.40 30.25 4.93
C ASP A 270 -23.05 29.80 5.53
N PHE A 271 -22.27 28.99 4.81
CA PHE A 271 -21.01 28.45 5.33
C PHE A 271 -19.97 28.20 4.25
N VAL A 272 -18.70 28.25 4.66
CA VAL A 272 -17.55 27.76 3.90
C VAL A 272 -16.65 27.03 4.88
N VAL A 273 -16.35 25.75 4.62
CA VAL A 273 -15.52 24.92 5.50
C VAL A 273 -14.41 24.23 4.71
N PRO A 274 -13.14 24.35 5.13
CA PRO A 274 -12.01 23.66 4.50
C PRO A 274 -11.79 22.27 5.09
N PHE A 275 -11.38 21.33 4.24
CA PHE A 275 -10.98 19.96 4.59
C PHE A 275 -9.70 19.54 3.83
N GLY A 276 -9.00 18.55 4.38
CA GLY A 276 -7.77 18.02 3.81
C GLY A 276 -7.94 16.63 3.17
N TRP A 277 -6.79 15.99 2.91
CA TRP A 277 -6.73 14.68 2.25
C TRP A 277 -7.52 13.58 2.97
N ALA A 278 -7.43 13.49 4.32
CA ALA A 278 -8.05 12.41 5.09
C ALA A 278 -9.58 12.39 4.89
N HIS A 279 -10.22 13.54 5.01
CA HIS A 279 -11.66 13.74 4.78
C HIS A 279 -12.05 13.47 3.33
N PHE A 280 -11.30 14.04 2.38
CA PHE A 280 -11.61 13.92 0.96
C PHE A 280 -11.49 12.48 0.47
N SER A 281 -10.40 11.78 0.82
CA SER A 281 -10.16 10.38 0.42
C SER A 281 -11.27 9.44 0.94
N GLU A 282 -11.68 9.61 2.19
CA GLU A 282 -12.76 8.82 2.78
C GLU A 282 -14.11 9.11 2.12
N LEU A 283 -14.42 10.38 1.87
CA LEU A 283 -15.66 10.78 1.21
C LEU A 283 -15.74 10.23 -0.21
N LEU A 284 -14.67 10.39 -0.99
CA LEU A 284 -14.56 9.87 -2.34
C LEU A 284 -14.70 8.34 -2.37
N GLY A 285 -14.08 7.64 -1.41
CA GLY A 285 -14.21 6.19 -1.27
C GLY A 285 -15.64 5.75 -1.04
N LEU A 286 -16.36 6.41 -0.12
CA LEU A 286 -17.77 6.12 0.15
C LEU A 286 -18.68 6.44 -1.03
N PHE A 287 -18.49 7.58 -1.70
CA PHE A 287 -19.30 7.94 -2.87
C PHE A 287 -19.03 7.00 -4.04
N THR A 288 -17.78 6.58 -4.24
CA THR A 288 -17.42 5.58 -5.25
C THR A 288 -18.08 4.23 -4.98
N LEU A 289 -18.12 3.80 -3.71
CA LEU A 289 -18.82 2.59 -3.32
C LEU A 289 -20.33 2.71 -3.54
N TYR A 290 -20.94 3.81 -3.07
CA TYR A 290 -22.37 4.07 -3.22
C TYR A 290 -22.80 4.11 -4.69
N ALA A 291 -22.03 4.79 -5.55
CA ALA A 291 -22.31 4.88 -6.97
C ALA A 291 -22.31 3.52 -7.68
N ARG A 292 -21.56 2.53 -7.17
CA ARG A 292 -21.46 1.18 -7.76
C ARG A 292 -22.41 0.18 -7.11
N HIS A 293 -22.61 0.30 -5.80
CA HIS A 293 -23.33 -0.66 -4.95
C HIS A 293 -24.21 0.09 -3.94
N PRO A 294 -25.28 0.79 -4.38
CA PRO A 294 -26.13 1.56 -3.49
C PRO A 294 -26.77 0.70 -2.39
N GLU A 295 -27.07 -0.56 -2.69
CA GLU A 295 -27.61 -1.55 -1.75
C GLU A 295 -26.68 -1.82 -0.56
N ALA A 296 -25.37 -1.69 -0.76
CA ALA A 296 -24.38 -1.96 0.26
C ALA A 296 -24.38 -0.89 1.35
N LEU A 297 -24.77 0.34 1.02
CA LEU A 297 -24.84 1.48 1.92
C LEU A 297 -26.28 1.92 2.22
N ALA A 298 -27.26 1.06 1.96
CA ALA A 298 -28.69 1.37 2.14
C ALA A 298 -29.04 1.86 3.55
N HIS A 299 -28.34 1.37 4.58
CA HIS A 299 -28.56 1.73 5.99
C HIS A 299 -27.66 2.89 6.47
N GLY A 300 -26.89 3.51 5.56
CA GLY A 300 -25.87 4.49 5.90
C GLY A 300 -24.58 3.88 6.44
N HIS A 301 -23.61 4.74 6.71
CA HIS A 301 -22.29 4.37 7.18
C HIS A 301 -21.69 5.49 8.04
N HIS A 302 -20.89 5.10 9.03
CA HIS A 302 -20.15 6.03 9.88
C HIS A 302 -18.71 5.54 9.94
N GLY A 303 -17.85 6.22 9.19
CA GLY A 303 -16.42 5.98 9.15
C GLY A 303 -15.68 6.79 10.20
N GLU A 304 -14.45 7.16 9.88
CA GLU A 304 -13.53 7.83 10.79
C GLU A 304 -13.75 9.34 10.80
N HIS A 305 -13.87 9.93 9.61
CA HIS A 305 -14.15 11.35 9.41
C HIS A 305 -15.50 11.60 8.73
N VAL A 306 -16.04 10.59 8.05
CA VAL A 306 -17.22 10.75 7.18
C VAL A 306 -18.41 9.97 7.71
N MET A 307 -19.55 10.64 7.80
CA MET A 307 -20.86 10.00 7.97
C MET A 307 -21.62 10.06 6.65
N PHE A 308 -22.41 9.04 6.36
CA PHE A 308 -23.16 8.91 5.11
C PHE A 308 -24.52 8.27 5.38
N SER A 309 -25.58 8.78 4.74
CA SER A 309 -26.86 8.08 4.60
C SER A 309 -27.47 8.43 3.25
N PRO A 310 -27.92 7.42 2.48
CA PRO A 310 -28.61 7.69 1.23
C PRO A 310 -29.99 8.33 1.47
N PRO A 311 -30.56 9.02 0.46
CA PRO A 311 -31.93 9.51 0.52
C PRO A 311 -32.93 8.38 0.76
N GLY A 312 -33.98 8.66 1.54
CA GLY A 312 -35.08 7.73 1.82
C GLY A 312 -34.85 6.74 2.97
N ASN A 313 -33.64 6.67 3.54
CA ASN A 313 -33.36 5.81 4.69
C ASN A 313 -33.56 6.55 6.04
N ALA A 314 -32.61 7.38 6.44
CA ALA A 314 -32.71 8.16 7.69
C ALA A 314 -33.62 9.39 7.55
N SER A 315 -33.72 9.94 6.33
CA SER A 315 -34.52 11.11 6.00
C SER A 315 -34.95 11.05 4.53
N LYS A 316 -35.86 11.93 4.09
CA LYS A 316 -36.18 12.05 2.65
C LYS A 316 -34.98 12.53 1.83
N ASP A 317 -34.15 13.36 2.44
CA ASP A 317 -32.95 13.93 1.86
C ASP A 317 -31.76 12.98 2.07
N GLY A 318 -30.82 13.02 1.13
CA GLY A 318 -29.52 12.39 1.29
C GLY A 318 -28.66 13.17 2.27
N PHE A 319 -27.78 12.47 2.98
CA PHE A 319 -26.98 13.03 4.05
C PHE A 319 -25.53 12.59 3.93
N PHE A 320 -24.61 13.54 4.12
CA PHE A 320 -23.25 13.22 4.51
C PHE A 320 -22.73 14.24 5.52
N GLY A 321 -21.81 13.80 6.36
CA GLY A 321 -21.17 14.65 7.37
C GLY A 321 -19.67 14.47 7.36
N LEU A 322 -18.96 15.55 7.72
CA LEU A 322 -17.51 15.62 7.81
C LEU A 322 -17.17 16.19 9.19
N ASP A 323 -16.80 15.30 10.11
CA ASP A 323 -16.67 15.57 11.54
C ASP A 323 -17.88 16.34 12.12
N GLY A 324 -17.76 17.67 12.27
CA GLY A 324 -18.79 18.56 12.82
C GLY A 324 -19.77 19.13 11.80
N LEU A 325 -19.46 19.06 10.50
CA LEU A 325 -20.35 19.56 9.44
C LEU A 325 -21.34 18.47 9.03
N ARG A 326 -22.62 18.83 8.91
CA ARG A 326 -23.69 17.93 8.48
C ARG A 326 -24.45 18.57 7.33
N ILE A 327 -24.51 17.89 6.19
CA ILE A 327 -25.10 18.41 4.96
C ILE A 327 -26.24 17.49 4.54
N PHE A 328 -27.40 18.08 4.30
CA PHE A 328 -28.59 17.42 3.79
C PHE A 328 -28.89 17.97 2.40
N LEU A 329 -29.11 17.09 1.44
CA LEU A 329 -29.41 17.47 0.06
C LEU A 329 -30.66 16.75 -0.43
N PRO A 330 -31.53 17.43 -1.21
CA PRO A 330 -32.58 16.76 -1.95
C PRO A 330 -32.02 15.60 -2.79
N PRO A 331 -32.80 14.53 -3.04
CA PRO A 331 -32.33 13.36 -3.78
C PRO A 331 -31.62 13.67 -5.10
N ASP A 332 -32.19 14.56 -5.92
CA ASP A 332 -31.64 14.93 -7.23
C ASP A 332 -30.27 15.63 -7.13
N ASP A 333 -30.11 16.50 -6.14
CA ASP A 333 -28.85 17.19 -5.87
C ASP A 333 -27.81 16.23 -5.28
N PHE A 334 -28.23 15.33 -4.39
CA PHE A 334 -27.37 14.31 -3.81
C PHE A 334 -26.81 13.36 -4.88
N ASP A 335 -27.67 12.85 -5.75
CA ASP A 335 -27.26 11.97 -6.85
C ASP A 335 -26.37 12.70 -7.85
N THR A 336 -26.62 13.98 -8.10
CA THR A 336 -25.75 14.82 -8.94
C THR A 336 -24.37 14.99 -8.30
N LEU A 337 -24.29 15.29 -7.00
CA LEU A 337 -23.02 15.42 -6.28
C LEU A 337 -22.20 14.13 -6.36
N VAL A 338 -22.82 12.99 -6.03
CA VAL A 338 -22.15 11.67 -6.07
C VAL A 338 -21.63 11.38 -7.47
N ARG A 339 -22.48 11.53 -8.49
CA ARG A 339 -22.13 11.24 -9.88
C ARG A 339 -20.97 12.12 -10.37
N GLU A 340 -21.05 13.43 -10.18
CA GLU A 340 -20.02 14.35 -10.64
C GLU A 340 -18.71 14.14 -9.88
N LEU A 341 -18.75 13.96 -8.55
CA LEU A 341 -17.53 13.72 -7.77
C LEU A 341 -16.81 12.46 -8.23
N VAL A 342 -17.53 11.35 -8.39
CA VAL A 342 -16.94 10.07 -8.82
C VAL A 342 -16.39 10.18 -10.24
N ALA A 343 -17.14 10.76 -11.18
CA ALA A 343 -16.72 10.87 -12.57
C ALA A 343 -15.50 11.80 -12.75
N ARG A 344 -15.46 12.94 -12.07
CA ARG A 344 -14.35 13.90 -12.17
C ARG A 344 -13.07 13.39 -11.52
N CYS A 345 -13.19 12.54 -10.50
CA CYS A 345 -12.05 11.96 -9.80
C CYS A 345 -11.54 10.65 -10.42
N SER A 346 -12.24 10.06 -11.38
CA SER A 346 -11.88 8.75 -11.96
C SER A 346 -10.93 8.84 -13.15
N GLU A 347 -10.97 9.93 -13.92
CA GLU A 347 -10.19 10.08 -15.16
C GLU A 347 -9.65 11.51 -15.32
N GLY A 348 -8.56 11.65 -16.09
CA GLY A 348 -7.93 12.95 -16.39
C GLY A 348 -6.98 13.45 -15.31
N THR A 349 -6.64 14.74 -15.37
CA THR A 349 -5.56 15.32 -14.56
C THR A 349 -5.85 15.29 -13.06
N LEU A 350 -7.11 15.44 -12.64
CA LEU A 350 -7.46 15.28 -11.22
C LEU A 350 -7.19 13.85 -10.75
N ALA A 351 -7.58 12.84 -11.52
CA ALA A 351 -7.31 11.44 -11.16
C ALA A 351 -5.81 11.15 -11.04
N ASP A 352 -5.00 11.69 -11.95
CA ASP A 352 -3.53 11.59 -11.89
C ASP A 352 -2.97 12.26 -10.62
N ALA A 353 -3.45 13.46 -10.29
CA ALA A 353 -3.09 14.17 -9.06
C ALA A 353 -3.45 13.37 -7.81
N LEU A 354 -4.67 12.84 -7.75
CA LEU A 354 -5.15 12.01 -6.65
C LEU A 354 -4.32 10.73 -6.49
N ASN A 355 -3.96 10.06 -7.60
CA ASN A 355 -3.08 8.88 -7.54
C ASN A 355 -1.70 9.21 -6.97
N GLY A 356 -1.13 10.36 -7.33
CA GLY A 356 0.11 10.85 -6.72
C GLY A 356 -0.03 11.11 -5.21
N LEU A 357 -1.12 11.76 -4.81
CA LEU A 357 -1.41 12.08 -3.41
C LEU A 357 -1.64 10.83 -2.56
N ARG A 358 -2.32 9.79 -3.09
CA ARG A 358 -2.42 8.47 -2.42
C ARG A 358 -1.06 7.91 -2.07
N GLY A 359 -0.10 8.05 -2.99
CA GLY A 359 1.28 7.63 -2.76
C GLY A 359 2.06 8.45 -1.72
N LEU A 360 1.59 9.64 -1.36
CA LEU A 360 2.24 10.51 -0.35
C LEU A 360 1.56 10.47 1.02
N TYR A 361 0.23 10.44 1.04
CA TYR A 361 -0.56 10.56 2.26
C TYR A 361 -1.22 9.25 2.68
N GLY A 362 -1.13 8.20 1.84
CA GLY A 362 -1.79 6.92 2.05
C GLY A 362 -3.28 6.94 1.67
N ASP A 363 -3.85 5.76 1.45
CA ASP A 363 -5.29 5.57 1.19
C ASP A 363 -5.72 4.18 1.68
N LEU A 364 -7.04 3.99 1.86
CA LEU A 364 -7.61 2.71 2.29
C LEU A 364 -8.75 2.28 1.42
#